data_AF-A0A1H1MH30-F1
#
_entry.id   AF-A0A1H1MH30-F1
#
_cell.length_a   1.000
_cell.length_b   1.000
_cell.length_c   1.000
_cell.angle_alpha   90.00
_cell.angle_beta   90.00
_cell.angle_gamma   90.00
#
_symmetry.space_group_name_H-M   'P 1'
#
loop_
_entity.id
_entity.type
_entity.pdbx_description
1 polymer ?
#
loop_
_entity_poly.entity_id
_entity_poly.type
_entity_poly.pdbx_seq_one_letter_code
_entity_poly.pdbx_strand_id
1 'polypeptide(L)'
;MQVKLLPTYYKNIALITGILSLLILIFNMFYQELFESNNLVFKWIFKNIFLISLLVFSFTQEKIETNEISLLRFERLKQAVIFGGVILVFDSISELIFYHGHIDMKSGYEIMVMVLLFYLITFHSYKTKLTSK
;
A
#
# COMPACT_ATOMS: atom_id res chain seq x y z
N MET A 1 10.38 -7.85 22.02
CA MET A 1 11.39 -7.48 21.02
C MET A 1 11.22 -6.00 20.71
N GLN A 2 12.25 -5.16 20.88
CA GLN A 2 12.17 -3.76 20.45
C GLN A 2 12.45 -3.70 18.94
N VAL A 3 11.40 -3.49 18.16
CA VAL A 3 11.53 -3.30 16.70
C VAL A 3 12.03 -1.88 16.46
N LYS A 4 13.20 -1.74 15.83
CA LYS A 4 13.70 -0.44 15.35
C LYS A 4 12.89 -0.05 14.12
N LEU A 5 11.93 0.86 14.29
CA LEU A 5 11.12 1.43 13.21
C LEU A 5 11.76 2.73 12.70
N LEU A 6 11.31 3.19 11.53
CA LEU A 6 11.77 4.47 10.98
C LEU A 6 11.28 5.64 11.84
N PRO A 7 12.09 6.67 12.09
CA PRO A 7 11.67 7.84 12.85
C PRO A 7 10.43 8.55 12.28
N THR A 8 9.65 9.20 13.16
CA THR A 8 8.34 9.81 12.84
C THR A 8 8.37 10.83 11.70
N TYR A 9 9.49 11.51 11.45
CA TYR A 9 9.61 12.48 10.36
C TYR A 9 9.47 11.85 8.96
N TYR A 10 9.85 10.57 8.81
CA TYR A 10 9.65 9.84 7.54
C TYR A 10 8.18 9.65 7.18
N LYS A 11 7.27 9.72 8.16
CA LYS A 11 5.82 9.55 7.93
C LYS A 11 5.28 10.65 7.02
N ASN A 12 5.67 11.90 7.29
CA ASN A 12 5.26 13.05 6.49
C ASN A 12 5.88 13.01 5.10
N ILE A 13 7.16 12.65 5.00
CA ILE A 13 7.87 12.51 3.72
C ILE A 13 7.19 11.44 2.86
N ALA A 14 6.91 10.27 3.44
CA ALA A 14 6.24 9.17 2.77
C ALA A 14 4.83 9.54 2.32
N LEU A 15 4.06 10.26 3.13
CA LEU A 15 2.72 10.72 2.77
C LEU A 15 2.76 11.71 1.60
N ILE A 16 3.63 12.73 1.66
CA ILE A 16 3.75 13.74 0.60
C ILE A 16 4.21 13.09 -0.71
N THR A 17 5.25 12.27 -0.66
CA THR A 17 5.77 11.56 -1.85
C THR A 17 4.75 10.57 -2.42
N GLY A 18 4.01 9.87 -1.56
CA GLY A 18 2.93 8.97 -1.96
C GLY A 18 1.79 9.70 -2.66
N ILE A 19 1.28 10.79 -2.08
CA ILE A 19 0.21 11.58 -2.70
C ILE A 19 0.68 12.19 -4.02
N LEU A 20 1.89 12.77 -4.05
CA LEU A 20 2.43 13.39 -5.26
C LEU A 20 2.58 12.37 -6.39
N SER A 21 3.13 11.19 -6.10
CA SER A 21 3.27 10.12 -7.10
C SER A 21 1.93 9.61 -7.61
N LEU A 22 0.93 9.48 -6.73
CA LEU A 22 -0.44 9.09 -7.11
C LEU A 22 -1.09 10.13 -8.02
N LEU A 23 -1.00 11.42 -7.67
CA LEU A 23 -1.52 12.50 -8.50
C LEU A 23 -0.87 12.48 -9.89
N ILE A 24 0.45 12.34 -9.96
CA ILE A 24 1.17 12.28 -11.25
C ILE A 24 0.72 11.08 -12.09
N LEU A 25 0.49 9.91 -11.49
CA LEU A 25 -0.06 8.75 -12.20
C LEU A 25 -1.46 9.00 -12.75
N ILE A 26 -2.33 9.65 -11.96
CA ILE A 26 -3.68 10.03 -12.37
C ILE A 26 -3.62 11.04 -13.52
N PHE A 27 -2.80 12.10 -13.39
CA PHE A 27 -2.64 13.11 -14.44
C PHE A 27 -2.12 12.50 -15.75
N ASN A 28 -1.14 11.58 -15.70
CA ASN A 28 -0.68 10.87 -16.89
C ASN A 28 -1.83 10.07 -17.55
N MET A 29 -2.73 9.45 -16.76
CA MET A 29 -3.87 8.72 -17.31
C MET A 29 -4.83 9.61 -18.11
N PHE A 30 -5.07 10.85 -17.66
CA PHE A 30 -6.00 11.79 -18.31
C PHE A 30 -5.34 12.67 -19.38
N TYR A 31 -4.06 12.98 -19.22
CA TYR A 31 -3.32 13.92 -20.05
C TYR A 31 -2.02 13.28 -20.56
N GLN A 32 -2.17 12.20 -21.34
CA GLN A 32 -1.02 11.47 -21.90
C GLN A 32 -0.12 12.37 -22.76
N GLU A 33 -0.70 13.36 -23.45
CA GLU A 33 0.01 14.30 -24.31
C GLU A 33 0.95 15.26 -23.54
N LEU A 34 0.71 15.50 -22.25
CA LEU A 34 1.59 16.35 -21.43
C LEU A 34 2.92 15.67 -21.09
N PHE A 35 3.00 14.35 -21.23
CA PHE A 35 4.17 13.55 -20.91
C PHE A 35 4.61 12.74 -22.14
N GLU A 36 5.20 13.41 -23.14
CA GLU A 36 5.80 12.81 -24.34
C GLU A 36 6.96 11.81 -24.07
N SER A 37 7.30 11.59 -22.81
CA SER A 37 8.31 10.60 -22.40
C SER A 37 7.82 9.17 -22.65
N ASN A 38 8.76 8.21 -22.71
CA ASN A 38 8.48 6.77 -22.76
C ASN A 38 7.51 6.36 -21.64
N ASN A 39 6.21 6.35 -21.97
CA ASN A 39 5.10 6.29 -21.03
C ASN A 39 5.19 5.05 -20.11
N LEU A 40 5.79 3.98 -20.62
CA LEU A 40 5.99 2.74 -19.89
C LEU A 40 7.01 2.88 -18.75
N VAL A 41 8.18 3.48 -19.03
CA VAL A 41 9.22 3.73 -18.02
C VAL A 41 8.72 4.73 -16.97
N PHE A 42 8.04 5.79 -17.40
CA PHE A 42 7.45 6.78 -16.51
C PHE A 42 6.44 6.14 -15.54
N LYS A 43 5.48 5.39 -16.06
CA LYS A 43 4.49 4.67 -15.24
C LYS A 43 5.15 3.74 -14.24
N TRP A 44 6.19 3.02 -14.66
CA TRP A 44 6.91 2.10 -13.78
C TRP A 44 7.65 2.82 -12.64
N ILE A 45 8.35 3.93 -12.94
CA ILE A 45 9.03 4.73 -11.92
C ILE A 45 8.04 5.24 -10.88
N PHE A 46 6.94 5.87 -11.29
CA PHE A 46 5.97 6.43 -10.35
C PHE A 46 5.20 5.36 -9.58
N LYS A 47 4.90 4.21 -10.19
CA LYS A 47 4.34 3.04 -9.47
C LYS A 47 5.28 2.59 -8.34
N ASN A 48 6.58 2.49 -8.61
CA ASN A 48 7.57 2.09 -7.60
C ASN A 48 7.71 3.15 -6.50
N ILE A 49 7.77 4.45 -6.84
CA ILE A 49 7.81 5.53 -5.85
C ILE A 49 6.59 5.43 -4.93
N PHE A 50 5.39 5.26 -5.50
CA PHE A 50 4.16 5.12 -4.72
C PHE A 50 4.23 3.92 -3.76
N LEU A 51 4.69 2.76 -4.25
CA LEU A 51 4.81 1.55 -3.43
C LEU A 51 5.82 1.71 -2.30
N ILE A 52 6.98 2.32 -2.60
CA ILE A 52 8.02 2.61 -1.59
C ILE A 52 7.46 3.58 -0.54
N SER A 53 6.73 4.62 -0.96
CA SER A 53 6.08 5.54 -0.03
C SER A 53 5.10 4.81 0.90
N LEU A 54 4.27 3.90 0.38
CA LEU A 54 3.37 3.08 1.22
C LEU A 54 4.14 2.18 2.20
N LEU A 55 5.23 1.56 1.76
CA LEU A 55 6.09 0.73 2.61
C LEU A 55 6.71 1.56 3.73
N VAL A 56 7.36 2.68 3.40
CA VAL A 56 7.98 3.59 4.38
C VAL A 56 6.93 4.06 5.39
N PHE A 57 5.76 4.48 4.91
CA PHE A 57 4.67 4.92 5.77
C PHE A 57 4.20 3.80 6.72
N SER A 58 4.16 2.55 6.25
CA SER A 58 3.75 1.38 7.04
C SER A 58 4.72 1.01 8.18
N PHE A 59 6.02 1.26 7.97
CA PHE A 59 7.10 0.93 8.92
C PHE A 59 7.63 2.13 9.70
N THR A 60 6.96 3.28 9.65
CA THR A 60 7.32 4.44 10.46
C THR A 60 6.76 4.35 11.88
N GLN A 61 7.54 4.80 12.87
CA GLN A 61 7.17 4.94 14.27
C GLN A 61 6.01 5.93 14.45
N GLU A 62 5.14 5.65 15.41
CA GLU A 62 4.18 6.64 15.87
C GLU A 62 4.85 7.63 16.84
N LYS A 63 4.25 8.81 17.04
CA LYS A 63 4.75 9.82 17.99
C LYS A 63 4.86 9.27 19.42
N ILE A 64 3.98 8.35 19.78
CA ILE A 64 3.95 7.64 21.05
C ILE A 64 3.90 6.16 20.68
N GLU A 65 4.99 5.42 20.90
CA GLU A 65 5.05 3.99 20.63
C GLU A 65 4.93 3.22 21.95
N THR A 66 3.77 2.63 22.20
CA THR A 66 3.53 1.75 23.36
C THR A 66 3.64 0.28 22.94
N ASN A 67 3.78 -0.63 23.92
CA ASN A 67 3.77 -2.08 23.65
C ASN A 67 2.47 -2.53 22.96
N GLU A 68 1.34 -1.92 23.31
CA GLU A 68 0.03 -2.20 22.69
C GLU A 68 -0.01 -1.78 21.22
N ILE A 69 0.54 -0.61 20.88
CA ILE A 69 0.63 -0.14 19.48
C ILE A 69 1.54 -1.06 18.66
N SER A 70 2.66 -1.51 19.24
CA SER A 70 3.57 -2.45 18.59
C SER A 70 2.89 -3.80 18.31
N LEU A 71 2.12 -4.31 19.27
CA LEU A 71 1.36 -5.55 19.11
C LEU A 71 0.24 -5.39 18.07
N LEU A 72 -0.51 -4.28 18.12
CA LEU A 72 -1.53 -3.95 17.13
C LEU A 72 -0.94 -3.90 15.70
N ARG A 73 0.26 -3.32 15.54
CA ARG A 73 0.96 -3.26 14.26
C ARG A 73 1.18 -4.65 13.67
N PHE A 74 1.72 -5.56 14.45
CA PHE A 74 1.97 -6.93 14.02
C PHE A 74 0.67 -7.68 13.70
N GLU A 75 -0.35 -7.54 14.54
CA GLU A 75 -1.65 -8.16 14.29
C GLU A 75 -2.30 -7.69 12.99
N ARG A 76 -2.32 -6.37 12.76
CA ARG A 76 -2.92 -5.81 11.55
C ARG A 76 -2.11 -6.16 10.31
N LEU A 77 -0.78 -6.20 10.39
CA LEU A 77 0.07 -6.63 9.28
C LEU A 77 -0.22 -8.08 8.90
N LYS A 78 -0.32 -8.98 9.89
CA LYS A 78 -0.70 -10.39 9.67
C LYS A 78 -2.05 -10.50 8.96
N GLN A 79 -3.06 -9.76 9.43
CA GLN A 79 -4.39 -9.75 8.81
C GLN A 79 -4.36 -9.23 7.37
N ALA A 80 -3.56 -8.20 7.10
CA ALA A 80 -3.40 -7.66 5.76
C ALA A 80 -2.76 -8.66 4.79
N VAL A 81 -1.76 -9.41 5.23
CA VAL A 81 -1.15 -10.48 4.42
C VAL A 81 -2.16 -11.59 4.12
N ILE A 82 -2.94 -12.01 5.12
CA ILE A 82 -4.03 -12.99 4.93
C ILE A 82 -5.05 -12.45 3.92
N PHE A 83 -5.45 -11.19 4.04
CA PHE A 83 -6.35 -10.54 3.09
C PHE A 83 -5.78 -10.57 1.65
N GLY A 84 -4.50 -10.24 1.46
CA GLY A 84 -3.84 -10.34 0.16
C GLY A 84 -3.84 -11.76 -0.40
N GLY A 85 -3.59 -12.76 0.44
CA GLY A 85 -3.67 -14.18 0.06
C GLY A 85 -5.08 -14.59 -0.36
N VAL A 86 -6.11 -14.15 0.38
CA VAL A 86 -7.51 -14.39 0.02
C VAL A 86 -7.87 -13.74 -1.31
N ILE A 87 -7.42 -12.50 -1.55
CA ILE A 87 -7.62 -11.83 -2.85
C ILE A 87 -6.99 -12.63 -3.99
N LEU A 88 -5.75 -13.11 -3.83
CA LEU A 88 -5.06 -13.89 -4.85
C LEU A 88 -5.80 -15.20 -5.17
N VAL A 89 -6.25 -15.93 -4.14
CA VAL A 89 -7.04 -17.15 -4.32
C VAL A 89 -8.35 -16.84 -5.03
N PHE A 90 -9.03 -15.75 -4.64
CA PHE A 90 -10.28 -15.35 -5.28
C PHE A 90 -10.08 -14.97 -6.75
N ASP A 91 -9.02 -14.22 -7.07
CA ASP A 91 -8.63 -13.83 -8.42
C ASP A 91 -8.39 -15.07 -9.31
N SER A 92 -7.69 -16.06 -8.74
CA SER A 92 -7.42 -17.35 -9.41
C SER A 92 -8.70 -18.16 -9.68
N ILE A 93 -9.63 -18.17 -8.72
CA ILE A 93 -10.92 -18.86 -8.87
C ILE A 93 -11.80 -18.13 -9.89
N SER A 94 -11.85 -16.80 -9.86
CA SER A 94 -12.66 -16.02 -10.80
C SER A 94 -12.19 -16.20 -12.24
N GLU A 95 -10.87 -16.24 -12.45
CA GLU A 95 -10.29 -16.50 -13.76
C GLU A 95 -10.69 -17.88 -14.30
N LEU A 96 -10.69 -18.90 -13.43
CA LEU A 96 -11.04 -20.27 -13.81
C LEU A 96 -12.54 -20.44 -14.13
N ILE A 97 -13.42 -19.70 -13.44
CA ILE A 97 -14.89 -19.80 -13.61
C ILE A 97 -15.38 -18.95 -14.78
N PHE A 98 -14.81 -17.75 -14.98
CA PHE A 98 -15.30 -16.75 -15.93
C PHE A 98 -14.42 -16.61 -17.17
N TYR A 99 -13.64 -17.64 -17.51
CA TYR A 99 -12.67 -17.60 -18.60
C TYR A 99 -13.30 -17.22 -19.96
N HIS A 100 -12.92 -16.06 -20.50
CA HIS A 100 -13.34 -15.56 -21.83
C HIS A 100 -12.16 -15.34 -22.80
N GLY A 101 -11.00 -15.95 -22.55
CA GLY A 101 -9.90 -16.03 -23.51
C GLY A 101 -8.65 -15.18 -23.21
N HIS A 102 -8.66 -14.35 -22.14
CA HIS A 102 -7.47 -13.65 -21.66
C HIS A 102 -7.34 -13.80 -20.14
N ILE A 103 -6.21 -14.39 -19.70
CA ILE A 103 -5.82 -14.48 -18.30
C ILE A 103 -5.25 -13.13 -17.89
N ASP A 104 -6.05 -12.31 -17.23
CA ASP A 104 -5.64 -11.00 -16.72
C ASP A 104 -5.62 -11.05 -15.19
N MET A 105 -4.70 -11.86 -14.65
CA MET A 105 -4.46 -11.95 -13.21
C MET A 105 -3.89 -10.64 -12.68
N LYS A 106 -4.30 -10.26 -11.46
CA LYS A 106 -3.73 -9.09 -10.78
C LYS A 106 -2.23 -9.24 -10.63
N SER A 107 -1.54 -8.15 -10.96
CA SER A 107 -0.09 -8.10 -10.81
C SER A 107 0.31 -8.13 -9.33
N GLY A 108 1.50 -8.65 -9.02
CA GLY A 108 2.05 -8.61 -7.66
C GLY A 108 2.13 -7.19 -7.08
N TYR A 109 2.28 -6.18 -7.94
CA TYR A 109 2.19 -4.77 -7.56
C TYR A 109 0.80 -4.42 -6.98
N GLU A 110 -0.28 -4.78 -7.66
CA GLU A 110 -1.65 -4.46 -7.22
C GLU A 110 -1.98 -5.17 -5.91
N ILE A 111 -1.60 -6.43 -5.78
CA ILE A 111 -1.78 -7.19 -4.55
C ILE A 111 -1.03 -6.51 -3.39
N MET A 112 0.23 -6.13 -3.60
CA MET A 112 1.02 -5.46 -2.57
C MET A 112 0.42 -4.11 -2.15
N VAL A 113 -0.05 -3.31 -3.12
CA VAL A 113 -0.75 -2.05 -2.85
C VAL A 113 -2.01 -2.31 -2.03
N MET A 114 -2.83 -3.31 -2.39
CA MET A 114 -4.04 -3.68 -1.65
C MET A 114 -3.74 -4.09 -0.22
N VAL A 115 -2.70 -4.91 0.00
CA VAL A 115 -2.24 -5.33 1.32
C VAL A 115 -1.82 -4.13 2.17
N LEU A 116 -0.98 -3.25 1.62
CA LEU A 116 -0.46 -2.09 2.34
C LEU A 116 -1.56 -1.09 2.68
N LEU A 117 -2.47 -0.81 1.74
CA LEU A 117 -3.62 0.07 2.00
C LEU A 117 -4.55 -0.53 3.06
N PHE A 118 -4.89 -1.81 2.95
CA PHE A 118 -5.72 -2.50 3.94
C PHE A 118 -5.07 -2.47 5.34
N TYR A 119 -3.76 -2.75 5.41
CA TYR A 119 -2.99 -2.63 6.64
C TYR A 119 -3.07 -1.20 7.21
N LEU A 120 -2.79 -0.18 6.41
CA LEU A 120 -2.76 1.21 6.87
C LEU A 120 -4.12 1.69 7.37
N ILE A 121 -5.18 1.37 6.64
CA ILE A 121 -6.56 1.73 7.00
C ILE A 121 -6.95 1.06 8.31
N THR A 122 -6.72 -0.25 8.43
CA THR A 122 -7.11 -1.00 9.64
C THR A 122 -6.26 -0.61 10.84
N PHE A 123 -4.94 -0.47 10.68
CA PHE A 123 -4.05 -0.02 11.74
C PHE A 123 -4.46 1.35 12.30
N HIS A 124 -4.67 2.35 11.43
CA HIS A 124 -5.06 3.68 11.89
C HIS A 124 -6.45 3.69 12.52
N SER A 125 -7.41 2.94 11.97
CA SER A 125 -8.77 2.85 12.51
C SER A 125 -8.80 2.26 13.92
N TYR A 126 -8.04 1.19 14.17
CA TYR A 126 -7.96 0.56 15.49
C TYR A 126 -7.12 1.38 16.47
N LYS A 127 -6.03 2.00 15.99
CA LYS A 127 -5.20 2.89 16.81
C LYS A 127 -6.02 4.04 17.38
N THR A 128 -6.83 4.71 16.56
CA THR A 128 -7.69 5.81 17.00
C THR A 128 -8.65 5.38 18.11
N LYS A 129 -9.22 4.16 18.02
CA LYS A 129 -10.09 3.59 19.06
C LYS A 129 -9.36 3.24 20.36
N LEU A 130 -8.07 2.89 20.27
CA LEU A 130 -7.23 2.57 21.42
C LEU A 130 -6.84 3.85 22.17
N THR A 131 -6.49 4.92 21.45
CA THR A 131 -6.09 6.21 22.02
C THR A 131 -7.25 7.07 22.52
N SER A 132 -8.49 6.74 22.15
CA SER A 132 -9.71 7.43 22.62
C SER A 132 -10.29 6.85 23.91
N LYS A 133 -9.71 5.77 24.44
CA LYS A 133 -10.04 5.18 25.73
C LYS A 133 -9.09 5.71 26.80
#